data_AF-A0A2V8QJZ9-F1
#
_entry.id   AF-A0A2V8QJZ9-F1
#
_cell.length_a   1.000
_cell.length_b   1.000
_cell.length_c   1.000
_cell.angle_alpha   90.00
_cell.angle_beta   90.00
_cell.angle_gamma   90.00
#
_symmetry.space_group_name_H-M   'P 1'
#
loop_
_entity.id
_entity.type
_entity.pdbx_description
1 polymer ?
#
loop_
_entity_poly.entity_id
_entity_poly.type
_entity_poly.pdbx_seq_one_letter_code
_entity_poly.pdbx_strand_id
1 'polypeptide(L)'
;MPIVSSVGAKELSRTIASFVLIGVISWIHVLPPQVDPRQTINISRYGALAGVLKVIKPDQINRIVVRSPSWVGDAVMSLPALHELRRIFPKAHITVASRTGTAGVFIESNSVDDVLIQDRASFLSTFGQVSEWKRRQFDLAVILQNAFAAAATAFLARVPLRIGYGTERRSPLLTTTLPLPAWKDKRHESFYYLNIVAELERMFFGSDSIVKTDPVFDLPVSEKRKNSARRIVIDQRASPSKPLAILCPGSVNSRAKRWPAERYAELADKLIDAGIDVALIGSPAEIDVSLEVCGFAKHQPMVLTGKTSVAEVVALISIADLLVTNDTGPAHIGAALEIPTLVIFGPTNPLTTHPLSSKAEIIRHPPDCAPCMLRDCPIDHRCMTAISVEEVFQRAMAIMEKTSAQVFG
;
A
#
# COMPACT_ATOMS: atom_id res chain seq x y z
N MET A 1 30.50 8.28 0.98
CA MET A 1 29.82 9.45 0.36
C MET A 1 28.78 9.95 1.35
N PRO A 2 28.79 11.22 1.77
CA PRO A 2 28.13 11.58 3.03
C PRO A 2 26.61 11.66 2.89
N ILE A 3 25.99 11.13 3.94
CA ILE A 3 24.57 10.97 4.18
C ILE A 3 23.96 12.36 4.41
N VAL A 4 23.10 12.81 3.49
CA VAL A 4 22.29 14.01 3.71
C VAL A 4 21.10 13.62 4.58
N SER A 5 21.04 14.25 5.75
CA SER A 5 20.14 13.96 6.86
C SER A 5 18.66 14.28 6.53
N SER A 6 17.77 13.45 7.07
CA SER A 6 16.30 13.56 7.01
C SER A 6 15.70 14.79 7.74
N VAL A 7 16.56 15.72 8.18
CA VAL A 7 16.18 16.96 8.89
C VAL A 7 15.75 18.04 7.89
N GLY A 8 16.40 18.14 6.72
CA GLY A 8 16.11 19.18 5.72
C GLY A 8 14.72 19.07 5.06
N ALA A 9 14.13 17.87 5.00
CA ALA A 9 12.80 17.67 4.42
C ALA A 9 11.66 18.18 5.32
N LYS A 10 11.86 18.17 6.65
CA LYS A 10 10.89 18.71 7.62
C LYS A 10 10.95 20.24 7.69
N GLU A 11 12.14 20.82 7.54
CA GLU A 11 12.30 22.28 7.48
C GLU A 11 11.73 22.87 6.18
N LEU A 12 11.98 22.24 5.03
CA LEU A 12 11.41 22.70 3.76
C LEU A 12 9.88 22.57 3.71
N SER A 13 9.32 21.53 4.34
CA SER A 13 7.87 21.39 4.54
C SER A 13 7.29 22.48 5.44
N ARG A 14 8.05 22.95 6.43
CA ARG A 14 7.67 24.09 7.27
C ARG A 14 7.73 25.40 6.49
N THR A 15 8.72 25.61 5.63
CA THR A 15 8.82 26.81 4.79
C THR A 15 7.67 26.91 3.78
N ILE A 16 7.31 25.82 3.10
CA ILE A 16 6.15 25.79 2.19
C ILE A 16 4.84 25.97 2.96
N ALA A 17 4.72 25.35 4.14
CA ALA A 17 3.58 25.59 5.04
C ALA A 17 3.49 27.07 5.42
N SER A 18 4.60 27.73 5.75
CA SER A 18 4.64 29.16 6.09
C SER A 18 4.22 30.07 4.94
N PHE A 19 4.67 29.82 3.69
CA PHE A 19 4.26 30.63 2.54
C PHE A 19 2.77 30.47 2.18
N VAL A 20 2.17 29.31 2.47
CA VAL A 20 0.74 29.06 2.24
C VAL A 20 -0.14 29.53 3.42
N LEU A 21 0.35 29.45 4.66
CA LEU A 21 -0.41 29.84 5.87
C LEU A 21 -0.59 31.36 6.01
N ILE A 22 0.38 32.15 5.52
CA ILE A 22 0.34 33.63 5.63
C ILE A 22 -0.87 34.23 4.88
N GLY A 23 -1.49 33.49 3.96
CA GLY A 23 -2.69 33.94 3.23
C GLY A 23 -4.05 33.56 3.81
N VAL A 24 -4.14 32.75 4.88
CA VAL A 24 -5.41 32.07 5.27
C VAL A 24 -5.94 32.44 6.67
N ILE A 25 -5.22 33.21 7.47
CA ILE A 25 -5.66 33.52 8.86
C ILE A 25 -6.49 34.81 8.89
N SER A 26 -7.81 34.68 8.72
CA SER A 26 -8.78 35.53 9.41
C SER A 26 -10.14 34.81 9.46
N TRP A 27 -10.82 34.90 10.62
CA TRP A 27 -12.25 34.60 10.91
C TRP A 27 -12.58 33.35 11.77
N ILE A 28 -13.59 33.56 12.62
CA ILE A 28 -13.75 33.14 14.04
C ILE A 28 -14.92 32.14 14.26
N HIS A 29 -14.83 31.40 15.37
CA HIS A 29 -15.77 30.51 16.08
C HIS A 29 -17.27 30.88 16.11
N VAL A 30 -18.18 29.86 16.06
CA VAL A 30 -19.47 29.78 16.81
C VAL A 30 -19.92 28.30 17.01
N LEU A 31 -20.58 28.00 18.16
CA LEU A 31 -21.19 26.73 18.62
C LEU A 31 -22.69 26.54 18.18
N PRO A 32 -23.35 25.37 18.37
CA PRO A 32 -24.52 24.94 17.56
C PRO A 32 -25.91 25.10 18.23
N PRO A 33 -27.01 25.01 17.44
CA PRO A 33 -28.27 24.45 17.96
C PRO A 33 -28.99 23.42 17.05
N GLN A 34 -30.09 22.89 17.63
CA GLN A 34 -30.86 21.65 17.40
C GLN A 34 -31.66 21.53 16.06
N VAL A 35 -32.13 20.30 15.78
CA VAL A 35 -32.63 19.75 14.48
C VAL A 35 -34.17 19.75 14.37
N ASP A 36 -34.70 20.05 13.17
CA ASP A 36 -36.10 19.82 12.73
C ASP A 36 -36.12 18.88 11.47
N PRO A 37 -37.01 17.87 11.35
CA PRO A 37 -36.92 16.81 10.35
C PRO A 37 -37.58 17.05 8.98
N ARG A 38 -38.04 18.26 8.60
CA ARG A 38 -38.68 18.48 7.28
C ARG A 38 -38.28 19.80 6.61
N GLN A 39 -37.11 19.88 5.98
CA GLN A 39 -36.81 20.92 4.98
C GLN A 39 -35.53 20.65 4.16
N THR A 40 -35.53 21.22 2.96
CA THR A 40 -34.46 21.47 1.97
C THR A 40 -33.02 21.35 2.50
N ILE A 41 -32.14 20.71 1.71
CA ILE A 41 -30.72 20.45 2.01
C ILE A 41 -30.03 21.71 2.56
N ASN A 42 -29.85 21.75 3.88
CA ASN A 42 -29.10 22.80 4.56
C ASN A 42 -27.62 22.41 4.56
N ILE A 43 -26.84 23.04 3.68
CA ILE A 43 -25.39 22.83 3.49
C ILE A 43 -24.57 23.40 4.68
N SER A 44 -25.20 23.77 5.81
CA SER A 44 -24.56 24.46 6.94
C SER A 44 -23.69 23.60 7.86
N ARG A 45 -23.46 22.31 7.57
CA ARG A 45 -22.34 21.56 8.19
C ARG A 45 -20.97 21.89 7.58
N TYR A 46 -20.93 22.66 6.49
CA TYR A 46 -19.70 23.10 5.82
C TYR A 46 -19.63 24.64 5.85
N GLY A 47 -19.38 25.19 7.04
CA GLY A 47 -19.26 26.62 7.25
C GLY A 47 -18.13 27.24 6.41
N ALA A 48 -18.52 28.26 5.63
CA ALA A 48 -17.68 29.21 4.90
C ALA A 48 -16.92 28.70 3.65
N LEU A 49 -17.63 28.16 2.65
CA LEU A 49 -17.21 28.19 1.23
C LEU A 49 -18.41 28.06 0.26
N ALA A 50 -19.59 28.51 0.67
CA ALA A 50 -20.84 28.43 -0.11
C ALA A 50 -20.87 29.30 -1.39
N GLY A 51 -19.76 29.96 -1.76
CA GLY A 51 -19.68 30.90 -2.88
C GLY A 51 -19.09 30.37 -4.18
N VAL A 52 -18.32 29.27 -4.20
CA VAL A 52 -17.70 28.76 -5.44
C VAL A 52 -17.51 27.24 -5.41
N LEU A 53 -18.55 26.49 -5.00
CA LEU A 53 -18.65 25.08 -5.38
C LEU A 53 -19.68 25.02 -6.49
N LYS A 54 -19.21 25.08 -7.75
CA LYS A 54 -19.98 24.49 -8.86
C LYS A 54 -20.41 23.11 -8.36
N VAL A 55 -21.71 22.85 -8.33
CA VAL A 55 -22.25 21.53 -8.04
C VAL A 55 -21.82 20.66 -9.23
N ILE A 56 -20.61 20.10 -9.16
CA ILE A 56 -20.12 19.17 -10.17
C ILE A 56 -21.01 17.95 -10.04
N LYS A 57 -21.67 17.57 -11.13
CA LYS A 57 -22.47 16.35 -11.17
C LYS A 57 -21.55 15.14 -11.46
N PRO A 58 -21.91 13.90 -11.08
CA PRO A 58 -21.06 12.74 -11.31
C PRO A 58 -20.68 12.54 -12.78
N ASP A 59 -21.62 12.80 -13.69
CA ASP A 59 -21.46 12.71 -15.15
C ASP A 59 -20.49 13.76 -15.74
N GLN A 60 -20.09 14.75 -14.95
CA GLN A 60 -19.12 15.77 -15.34
C GLN A 60 -17.69 15.41 -14.93
N ILE A 61 -17.50 14.36 -14.13
CA ILE A 61 -16.17 13.86 -13.74
C ILE A 61 -15.63 12.97 -14.85
N ASN A 62 -14.73 13.52 -15.67
CA ASN A 62 -14.13 12.80 -16.79
C ASN A 62 -12.68 12.40 -16.53
N ARG A 63 -11.96 13.14 -15.68
CA ARG A 63 -10.56 12.86 -15.36
C ARG A 63 -10.33 12.88 -13.86
N ILE A 64 -9.86 11.75 -13.33
CA ILE A 64 -9.61 11.56 -11.90
C ILE A 64 -8.12 11.32 -11.69
N VAL A 65 -7.53 11.99 -10.71
CA VAL A 65 -6.20 11.66 -10.21
C VAL A 65 -6.28 11.08 -8.82
N VAL A 66 -5.68 9.91 -8.61
CA VAL A 66 -5.57 9.27 -7.30
C VAL A 66 -4.14 9.39 -6.82
N ARG A 67 -3.92 10.09 -5.70
CA ARG A 67 -2.60 10.18 -5.08
C ARG A 67 -2.39 8.98 -4.17
N SER A 68 -1.64 7.99 -4.66
CA SER A 68 -1.46 6.71 -3.97
C SER A 68 -0.65 6.83 -2.68
N PRO A 69 -0.75 5.84 -1.78
CA PRO A 69 0.20 5.67 -0.68
C PRO A 69 1.64 5.47 -1.19
N SER A 70 2.60 5.60 -0.28
CA SER A 70 4.05 5.52 -0.61
C SER A 70 4.72 4.21 -0.24
N TRP A 71 3.99 3.30 0.40
CA TRP A 71 4.46 1.96 0.77
C TRP A 71 3.73 0.91 -0.04
N VAL A 72 4.44 -0.17 -0.41
CA VAL A 72 3.87 -1.23 -1.26
C VAL A 72 2.65 -1.88 -0.62
N GLY A 73 2.70 -2.19 0.68
CA GLY A 73 1.55 -2.75 1.41
C GLY A 73 0.33 -1.84 1.35
N ASP A 74 0.52 -0.56 1.67
CA ASP A 74 -0.56 0.44 1.58
C ASP A 74 -1.09 0.61 0.15
N ALA A 75 -0.22 0.55 -0.86
CA ALA A 75 -0.61 0.63 -2.26
C ALA A 75 -1.53 -0.54 -2.64
N VAL A 76 -1.20 -1.77 -2.25
CA VAL A 76 -2.06 -2.95 -2.46
C VAL A 76 -3.37 -2.81 -1.67
N MET A 77 -3.30 -2.40 -0.40
CA MET A 77 -4.48 -2.16 0.44
C MET A 77 -5.39 -1.03 -0.08
N SER A 78 -4.90 -0.18 -0.99
CA SER A 78 -5.68 0.85 -1.65
C SER A 78 -6.39 0.38 -2.94
N LEU A 79 -6.07 -0.81 -3.47
CA LEU A 79 -6.71 -1.35 -4.68
C LEU A 79 -8.24 -1.46 -4.57
N PRO A 80 -8.83 -1.89 -3.43
CA PRO A 80 -10.28 -1.89 -3.28
C PRO A 80 -10.92 -0.51 -3.45
N ALA A 81 -10.23 0.56 -3.01
CA ALA A 81 -10.71 1.92 -3.22
C ALA A 81 -10.70 2.29 -4.71
N LEU A 82 -9.69 1.86 -5.47
CA LEU A 82 -9.64 2.06 -6.93
C LEU A 82 -10.74 1.28 -7.65
N HIS A 83 -10.98 0.03 -7.24
CA HIS A 83 -12.04 -0.81 -7.78
C HIS A 83 -13.41 -0.13 -7.65
N GLU A 84 -13.74 0.35 -6.45
CA GLU A 84 -14.99 1.04 -6.20
C GLU A 84 -15.05 2.40 -6.90
N LEU A 85 -13.91 3.11 -7.00
CA LEU A 85 -13.83 4.36 -7.74
C LEU A 85 -14.15 4.17 -9.22
N ARG A 86 -13.65 3.09 -9.85
CA ARG A 86 -14.00 2.69 -11.21
C ARG A 86 -15.49 2.36 -11.32
N ARG A 87 -16.07 1.66 -10.35
CA ARG A 87 -17.51 1.34 -10.35
C ARG A 87 -18.39 2.59 -10.34
N ILE A 88 -18.06 3.59 -9.51
CA ILE A 88 -18.85 4.82 -9.42
C ILE A 88 -18.60 5.79 -10.58
N PHE A 89 -17.42 5.74 -11.21
CA PHE A 89 -17.06 6.54 -12.38
C PHE A 89 -16.59 5.68 -13.56
N PRO A 90 -17.48 4.87 -14.17
CA PRO A 90 -17.09 3.85 -15.16
C PRO A 90 -16.46 4.44 -16.43
N LYS A 91 -16.83 5.67 -16.81
CA LYS A 91 -16.35 6.36 -18.01
C LYS A 91 -15.18 7.32 -17.77
N ALA A 92 -14.84 7.59 -16.50
CA ALA A 92 -13.79 8.55 -16.19
C ALA A 92 -12.41 7.95 -16.48
N HIS A 93 -11.47 8.78 -16.93
CA HIS A 93 -10.08 8.41 -17.03
C HIS A 93 -9.39 8.53 -15.65
N ILE A 94 -9.01 7.41 -15.04
CA ILE A 94 -8.41 7.31 -13.71
C ILE A 94 -6.90 7.19 -13.84
N THR A 95 -6.19 8.23 -13.43
CA THR A 95 -4.72 8.26 -13.35
C THR A 95 -4.26 8.07 -11.90
N VAL A 96 -3.42 7.09 -11.63
CA VAL A 96 -2.77 6.92 -10.31
C VAL A 96 -1.43 7.64 -10.29
N ALA A 97 -1.32 8.70 -9.49
CA ALA A 97 -0.06 9.40 -9.26
C ALA A 97 0.72 8.73 -8.11
N SER A 98 1.74 7.94 -8.45
CA SER A 98 2.46 7.03 -7.54
C SER A 98 3.97 7.31 -7.54
N ARG A 99 4.68 6.78 -6.53
CA ARG A 99 6.15 6.80 -6.51
C ARG A 99 6.70 5.62 -7.30
N THR A 100 7.95 5.71 -7.77
CA THR A 100 8.62 4.60 -8.47
C THR A 100 8.56 3.30 -7.65
N GLY A 101 8.75 3.41 -6.33
CA GLY A 101 8.70 2.27 -5.40
C GLY A 101 7.31 1.68 -5.14
N THR A 102 6.23 2.20 -5.73
CA THR A 102 4.87 1.64 -5.58
C THR A 102 4.10 1.56 -6.90
N ALA A 103 4.56 2.23 -7.96
CA ALA A 103 3.89 2.31 -9.25
C ALA A 103 3.59 0.93 -9.86
N GLY A 104 4.49 -0.04 -9.67
CA GLY A 104 4.35 -1.40 -10.21
C GLY A 104 3.11 -2.17 -9.72
N VAL A 105 2.50 -1.76 -8.59
CA VAL A 105 1.26 -2.36 -8.07
C VAL A 105 0.05 -2.03 -8.96
N PHE A 106 0.07 -0.87 -9.63
CA PHE A 106 -1.09 -0.37 -10.38
C PHE A 106 -1.05 -0.74 -11.87
N ILE A 107 0.03 -1.39 -12.32
CA ILE A 107 0.18 -1.80 -13.73
C ILE A 107 -0.80 -2.94 -14.04
N GLU A 108 -1.51 -2.81 -15.18
CA GLU A 108 -2.55 -3.74 -15.67
C GLU A 108 -3.84 -3.80 -14.84
N SER A 109 -3.97 -3.06 -13.75
CA SER A 109 -5.23 -2.97 -12.99
C SER A 109 -6.37 -2.52 -13.91
N ASN A 110 -7.49 -3.24 -13.89
CA ASN A 110 -8.71 -2.91 -14.63
C ASN A 110 -9.36 -1.60 -14.13
N SER A 111 -8.96 -1.16 -12.94
CA SER A 111 -9.47 0.04 -12.28
C SER A 111 -8.70 1.31 -12.66
N VAL A 112 -7.56 1.20 -13.37
CA VAL A 112 -6.61 2.29 -13.62
C VAL A 112 -6.31 2.40 -15.12
N ASP A 113 -6.43 3.62 -15.68
CA ASP A 113 -6.11 3.86 -17.10
C ASP A 113 -4.66 4.30 -17.32
N ASP A 114 -4.06 4.98 -16.33
CA ASP A 114 -2.71 5.50 -16.44
C ASP A 114 -2.00 5.56 -15.07
N VAL A 115 -0.68 5.37 -15.07
CA VAL A 115 0.16 5.46 -13.86
C VAL A 115 1.19 6.56 -14.06
N LEU A 116 1.03 7.64 -13.31
CA LEU A 116 1.93 8.77 -13.34
C LEU A 116 2.99 8.66 -12.22
N ILE A 117 4.24 8.41 -12.61
CA ILE A 117 5.38 8.32 -11.68
C ILE A 117 5.80 9.71 -11.21
N GLN A 118 5.82 9.94 -9.90
CA GLN A 118 6.16 11.21 -9.27
C GLN A 118 7.05 11.01 -8.04
N ASP A 119 8.35 10.94 -8.28
CA ASP A 119 9.34 10.92 -7.20
C ASP A 119 9.64 12.32 -6.66
N ARG A 120 10.00 12.37 -5.37
CA ARG A 120 10.48 13.61 -4.75
C ARG A 120 11.97 13.74 -5.03
N ALA A 121 12.34 14.62 -5.94
CA ALA A 121 13.75 14.93 -6.19
C ALA A 121 14.14 16.39 -5.88
N SER A 122 13.21 17.35 -5.89
CA SER A 122 13.51 18.77 -5.59
C SER A 122 12.26 19.66 -5.53
N PHE A 123 12.40 20.92 -5.09
CA PHE A 123 11.34 21.95 -5.23
C PHE A 123 10.87 22.11 -6.68
N LEU A 124 11.78 22.04 -7.66
CA LEU A 124 11.49 22.05 -9.10
C LEU A 124 10.60 20.87 -9.52
N SER A 125 10.78 19.69 -8.90
CA SER A 125 9.91 18.53 -9.15
C SER A 125 8.47 18.78 -8.72
N THR A 126 8.22 19.60 -7.69
CA THR A 126 6.85 19.97 -7.27
C THR A 126 6.17 20.87 -8.31
N PHE A 127 6.87 21.85 -8.89
CA PHE A 127 6.31 22.67 -9.98
C PHE A 127 6.06 21.84 -11.24
N GLY A 128 6.96 20.91 -11.55
CA GLY A 128 6.76 19.94 -12.63
C GLY A 128 5.48 19.14 -12.44
N GLN A 129 5.26 18.58 -11.24
CA GLN A 129 4.05 17.84 -10.89
C GLN A 129 2.78 18.70 -11.00
N VAL A 130 2.80 19.94 -10.46
CA VAL A 130 1.67 20.87 -10.56
C VAL A 130 1.36 21.23 -12.01
N SER A 131 2.39 21.55 -12.80
CA SER A 131 2.24 21.89 -14.22
C SER A 131 1.67 20.72 -15.01
N GLU A 132 2.14 19.49 -14.73
CA GLU A 132 1.59 18.29 -15.35
C GLU A 132 0.12 18.06 -15.00
N TRP A 133 -0.26 18.19 -13.72
CA TRP A 133 -1.65 18.03 -13.30
C TRP A 133 -2.57 19.10 -13.91
N LYS A 134 -2.08 20.34 -14.08
CA LYS A 134 -2.79 21.38 -14.82
C LYS A 134 -3.00 21.02 -16.28
N ARG A 135 -1.96 20.52 -16.97
CA ARG A 135 -2.05 20.10 -18.37
C ARG A 135 -3.03 18.94 -18.57
N ARG A 136 -3.07 18.01 -17.61
CA ARG A 136 -4.00 16.85 -17.64
C ARG A 136 -5.45 17.22 -17.30
N GLN A 137 -5.69 18.41 -16.75
CA GLN A 137 -7.04 18.93 -16.45
C GLN A 137 -7.90 17.94 -15.66
N PHE A 138 -7.42 17.52 -14.49
CA PHE A 138 -8.21 16.65 -13.59
C PHE A 138 -9.41 17.39 -13.00
N ASP A 139 -10.55 16.71 -12.93
CA ASP A 139 -11.80 17.20 -12.34
C ASP A 139 -11.88 16.86 -10.84
N LEU A 140 -11.34 15.68 -10.47
CA LEU A 140 -11.33 15.14 -9.12
C LEU A 140 -9.93 14.64 -8.73
N ALA A 141 -9.48 15.01 -7.53
CA ALA A 141 -8.33 14.43 -6.86
C ALA A 141 -8.78 13.63 -5.63
N VAL A 142 -8.48 12.32 -5.62
CA VAL A 142 -8.65 11.43 -4.47
C VAL A 142 -7.31 11.26 -3.78
N ILE A 143 -7.16 11.78 -2.57
CA ILE A 143 -5.87 11.89 -1.89
C ILE A 143 -5.77 10.88 -0.76
N LEU A 144 -5.21 9.70 -1.06
CA LEU A 144 -5.06 8.59 -0.12
C LEU A 144 -3.86 8.80 0.83
N GLN A 145 -2.78 9.41 0.33
CA GLN A 145 -1.62 9.76 1.15
C GLN A 145 -1.96 10.88 2.13
N ASN A 146 -1.50 10.83 3.39
CA ASN A 146 -1.77 11.88 4.41
C ASN A 146 -0.92 13.15 4.31
N ALA A 147 0.16 13.13 3.53
CA ALA A 147 1.12 14.22 3.46
C ALA A 147 0.47 15.56 3.03
N PHE A 148 0.85 16.67 3.67
CA PHE A 148 0.44 18.02 3.27
C PHE A 148 0.73 18.30 1.79
N ALA A 149 1.93 17.93 1.33
CA ALA A 149 2.36 18.16 -0.06
C ALA A 149 1.45 17.48 -1.10
N ALA A 150 0.79 16.36 -0.75
CA ALA A 150 -0.14 15.68 -1.64
C ALA A 150 -1.37 16.57 -1.93
N ALA A 151 -1.92 17.19 -0.89
CA ALA A 151 -3.03 18.13 -1.02
C ALA A 151 -2.59 19.45 -1.66
N ALA A 152 -1.36 19.92 -1.37
CA ALA A 152 -0.81 21.12 -1.98
C ALA A 152 -0.67 21.00 -3.50
N THR A 153 -0.19 19.85 -4.02
CA THR A 153 -0.11 19.62 -5.48
C THR A 153 -1.49 19.73 -6.14
N ALA A 154 -2.51 19.07 -5.57
CA ALA A 154 -3.88 19.12 -6.09
C ALA A 154 -4.47 20.54 -6.05
N PHE A 155 -4.26 21.26 -4.95
CA PHE A 155 -4.72 22.64 -4.77
C PHE A 155 -4.05 23.61 -5.74
N LEU A 156 -2.72 23.57 -5.84
CA LEU A 156 -1.95 24.44 -6.73
C LEU A 156 -2.22 24.13 -8.21
N ALA A 157 -2.55 22.87 -8.53
CA ALA A 157 -3.02 22.45 -9.84
C ALA A 157 -4.45 22.91 -10.16
N ARG A 158 -5.16 23.48 -9.18
CA ARG A 158 -6.56 23.93 -9.29
C ARG A 158 -7.53 22.82 -9.68
N VAL A 159 -7.27 21.57 -9.23
CA VAL A 159 -8.20 20.46 -9.43
C VAL A 159 -9.50 20.79 -8.71
N PRO A 160 -10.68 20.88 -9.37
CA PRO A 160 -11.89 21.42 -8.78
C PRO A 160 -12.35 20.72 -7.50
N LEU A 161 -12.46 19.39 -7.52
CA LEU A 161 -12.85 18.57 -6.37
C LEU A 161 -11.64 17.85 -5.79
N ARG A 162 -11.37 18.00 -4.49
CA ARG A 162 -10.19 17.44 -3.80
C ARG A 162 -10.65 16.84 -2.48
N ILE A 163 -10.64 15.51 -2.39
CA ILE A 163 -11.09 14.77 -1.21
C ILE A 163 -9.93 14.03 -0.52
N GLY A 164 -9.95 14.04 0.81
CA GLY A 164 -9.04 13.24 1.64
C GLY A 164 -9.21 13.55 3.12
N TYR A 165 -8.44 12.86 3.97
CA TYR A 165 -8.47 13.11 5.41
C TYR A 165 -7.83 14.43 5.81
N GLY A 166 -8.40 15.14 6.79
CA GLY A 166 -7.91 16.42 7.33
C GLY A 166 -6.67 16.32 8.23
N THR A 167 -5.70 15.51 7.86
CA THR A 167 -4.43 15.30 8.56
C THR A 167 -3.40 16.39 8.21
N GLU A 168 -2.33 16.52 9.00
CA GLU A 168 -1.20 17.44 8.74
C GLU A 168 -1.60 18.89 8.38
N ARG A 169 -2.68 19.43 8.97
CA ARG A 169 -3.21 20.79 8.72
C ARG A 169 -3.54 21.08 7.24
N ARG A 170 -3.83 20.05 6.44
CA ARG A 170 -4.09 20.21 5.00
C ARG A 170 -5.56 20.47 4.64
N SER A 171 -6.47 20.52 5.61
CA SER A 171 -7.91 20.73 5.41
C SER A 171 -8.24 21.95 4.53
N PRO A 172 -7.58 23.12 4.67
CA PRO A 172 -7.86 24.27 3.79
C PRO A 172 -7.54 24.05 2.31
N LEU A 173 -6.73 23.03 1.99
CA LEU A 173 -6.34 22.67 0.63
C LEU A 173 -7.34 21.69 -0.02
N LEU A 174 -8.21 21.07 0.77
CA LEU A 174 -9.21 20.11 0.33
C LEU A 174 -10.56 20.81 0.16
N THR A 175 -11.33 20.43 -0.85
CA THR A 175 -12.74 20.86 -0.93
C THR A 175 -13.63 20.00 -0.05
N THR A 176 -13.26 18.73 0.11
CA THR A 176 -13.97 17.76 0.93
C THR A 176 -12.98 17.18 1.92
N THR A 177 -13.05 17.66 3.16
CA THR A 177 -12.19 17.18 4.25
C THR A 177 -12.92 16.13 5.05
N LEU A 178 -12.28 14.96 5.23
CA LEU A 178 -12.81 13.89 6.08
C LEU A 178 -12.13 13.89 7.45
N PRO A 179 -12.86 13.71 8.55
CA PRO A 179 -12.24 13.41 9.83
C PRO A 179 -11.61 12.01 9.80
N LEU A 180 -10.58 11.77 10.60
CA LEU A 180 -10.09 10.41 10.80
C LEU A 180 -11.20 9.56 11.43
N PRO A 181 -11.47 8.35 10.90
CA PRO A 181 -12.54 7.53 11.42
C PRO A 181 -12.19 7.01 12.82
N ALA A 182 -13.14 7.05 13.75
CA ALA A 182 -12.96 6.54 15.12
C ALA A 182 -12.64 5.03 15.17
N TRP A 183 -12.92 4.29 14.09
CA TRP A 183 -12.63 2.88 13.93
C TRP A 183 -11.28 2.59 13.25
N LYS A 184 -10.44 3.61 12.98
CA LYS A 184 -9.16 3.47 12.26
C LYS A 184 -8.29 2.34 12.78
N ASP A 185 -8.18 2.21 14.09
CA ASP A 185 -7.33 1.21 14.74
C ASP A 185 -8.06 -0.09 15.09
N LYS A 186 -9.33 -0.20 14.66
CA LYS A 186 -10.24 -1.33 14.94
C LYS A 186 -10.68 -2.07 13.69
N ARG A 187 -10.33 -1.57 12.50
CA ARG A 187 -10.69 -2.15 11.21
C ARG A 187 -9.47 -2.25 10.32
N HIS A 188 -9.50 -3.19 9.39
CA HIS A 188 -8.43 -3.36 8.42
C HIS A 188 -8.18 -2.08 7.60
N GLU A 189 -6.92 -1.77 7.29
CA GLU A 189 -6.47 -0.54 6.65
C GLU A 189 -7.08 -0.32 5.26
N SER A 190 -7.44 -1.38 4.54
CA SER A 190 -8.16 -1.25 3.25
C SER A 190 -9.43 -0.41 3.39
N PHE A 191 -10.12 -0.51 4.54
CA PHE A 191 -11.31 0.30 4.81
C PHE A 191 -11.01 1.77 5.03
N TYR A 192 -9.80 2.12 5.46
CA TYR A 192 -9.36 3.51 5.54
C TYR A 192 -9.36 4.17 4.16
N TYR A 193 -8.85 3.48 3.13
CA TYR A 193 -8.86 3.97 1.76
C TYR A 193 -10.25 3.92 1.14
N LEU A 194 -10.99 2.82 1.33
CA LEU A 194 -12.37 2.66 0.84
C LEU A 194 -13.30 3.74 1.39
N ASN A 195 -13.14 4.15 2.65
CA ASN A 195 -14.00 5.16 3.26
C ASN A 195 -13.93 6.53 2.56
N ILE A 196 -12.81 6.87 1.91
CA ILE A 196 -12.72 8.09 1.10
C ILE A 196 -13.66 7.98 -0.11
N VAL A 197 -13.72 6.80 -0.74
CA VAL A 197 -14.56 6.54 -1.92
C VAL A 197 -16.02 6.34 -1.54
N ALA A 198 -16.30 5.72 -0.38
CA ALA A 198 -17.63 5.62 0.19
C ALA A 198 -18.26 7.00 0.45
N GLU A 199 -17.46 7.95 0.94
CA GLU A 199 -17.94 9.32 1.11
C GLU A 199 -18.21 10.00 -0.23
N LEU A 200 -17.40 9.74 -1.27
CA LEU A 200 -17.71 10.22 -2.62
C LEU A 200 -19.05 9.64 -3.11
N GLU A 201 -19.27 8.33 -2.93
CA GLU A 201 -20.54 7.69 -3.29
C GLU A 201 -21.71 8.36 -2.56
N ARG A 202 -21.57 8.60 -1.25
CA ARG A 202 -22.60 9.26 -0.44
C ARG A 202 -22.88 10.68 -0.92
N MET A 203 -21.85 11.44 -1.26
CA MET A 203 -21.99 12.82 -1.76
C MET A 203 -22.71 12.89 -3.11
N PHE A 204 -22.44 11.93 -4.00
CA PHE A 204 -22.93 11.96 -5.37
C PHE A 204 -24.26 11.23 -5.59
N PHE A 205 -24.51 10.16 -4.82
CA PHE A 205 -25.65 9.26 -5.04
C PHE A 205 -26.54 9.11 -3.81
N GLY A 206 -26.15 9.65 -2.65
CA GLY A 206 -26.95 9.58 -1.41
C GLY A 206 -26.96 8.20 -0.75
N SER A 207 -26.12 7.27 -1.19
CA SER A 207 -25.98 5.92 -0.65
C SER A 207 -24.56 5.62 -0.17
N ASP A 208 -24.42 4.67 0.75
CA ASP A 208 -23.14 4.07 1.13
C ASP A 208 -23.33 2.54 1.18
N SER A 209 -22.93 1.87 0.10
CA SER A 209 -22.89 0.42 0.01
C SER A 209 -21.46 -0.13 0.05
N ILE A 210 -20.49 0.70 -0.32
CA ILE A 210 -19.08 0.33 -0.49
C ILE A 210 -18.45 -0.29 0.76
N VAL A 211 -18.73 0.24 1.95
CA VAL A 211 -18.09 -0.26 3.18
C VAL A 211 -18.79 -1.49 3.78
N LYS A 212 -19.77 -2.06 3.08
CA LYS A 212 -20.59 -3.20 3.56
C LYS A 212 -20.22 -4.53 2.91
N THR A 213 -19.40 -4.52 1.86
CA THR A 213 -18.92 -5.72 1.17
C THR A 213 -17.45 -5.97 1.44
N ASP A 214 -17.02 -7.20 1.16
CA ASP A 214 -15.61 -7.56 1.27
C ASP A 214 -14.77 -6.80 0.23
N PRO A 215 -13.57 -6.30 0.60
CA PRO A 215 -12.71 -5.56 -0.31
C PRO A 215 -12.26 -6.42 -1.50
N VAL A 216 -12.46 -5.91 -2.73
CA VAL A 216 -12.00 -6.56 -3.96
C VAL A 216 -10.60 -6.05 -4.32
N PHE A 217 -9.63 -6.95 -4.44
CA PHE A 217 -8.27 -6.63 -4.84
C PHE A 217 -8.06 -6.88 -6.35
N ASP A 218 -8.01 -5.82 -7.14
CA ASP A 218 -7.78 -5.88 -8.58
C ASP A 218 -6.27 -5.79 -8.89
N LEU A 219 -5.59 -6.95 -8.89
CA LEU A 219 -4.15 -7.08 -9.17
C LEU A 219 -3.87 -8.14 -10.25
N PRO A 220 -4.33 -7.93 -11.50
CA PRO A 220 -4.08 -8.89 -12.57
C PRO A 220 -2.61 -8.90 -13.00
N VAL A 221 -2.17 -10.05 -13.51
CA VAL A 221 -0.84 -10.21 -14.12
C VAL A 221 -0.99 -10.92 -15.46
N SER A 222 -0.65 -10.21 -16.55
CA SER A 222 -0.70 -10.78 -17.90
C SER A 222 0.26 -11.96 -18.08
N GLU A 223 -0.07 -12.88 -18.99
CA GLU A 223 0.82 -14.00 -19.34
C GLU A 223 2.18 -13.52 -19.85
N LYS A 224 2.25 -12.35 -20.51
CA LYS A 224 3.52 -11.73 -20.92
C LYS A 224 4.41 -11.43 -19.71
N ARG A 225 3.85 -10.87 -18.63
CA ARG A 225 4.59 -10.58 -17.40
C ARG A 225 4.95 -11.84 -16.64
N LYS A 226 4.06 -12.83 -16.57
CA LYS A 226 4.38 -14.15 -15.99
C LYS A 226 5.53 -14.83 -16.74
N ASN A 227 5.52 -14.80 -18.07
CA ASN A 227 6.62 -15.33 -18.88
C ASN A 227 7.93 -14.57 -18.68
N SER A 228 7.86 -13.25 -18.48
CA SER A 228 9.03 -12.44 -18.13
C SER A 228 9.57 -12.82 -16.74
N ALA A 229 8.70 -13.00 -15.75
CA ALA A 229 9.07 -13.48 -14.42
C ALA A 229 9.69 -14.89 -14.44
N ARG A 230 9.15 -15.82 -15.23
CA ARG A 230 9.74 -17.15 -15.43
C ARG A 230 11.17 -17.06 -15.97
N ARG A 231 11.44 -16.13 -16.89
CA ARG A 231 12.79 -15.90 -17.45
C ARG A 231 13.77 -15.31 -16.43
N ILE A 232 13.30 -14.54 -15.44
CA ILE A 232 14.18 -14.01 -14.38
C ILE A 232 14.79 -15.16 -13.56
N VAL A 233 14.01 -16.22 -13.33
CA VAL A 233 14.44 -17.36 -12.51
C VAL A 233 15.03 -18.50 -13.34
N ILE A 234 14.67 -18.66 -14.61
CA ILE A 234 14.95 -19.87 -15.42
C ILE A 234 16.42 -20.34 -15.36
N ASP A 235 17.38 -19.43 -15.50
CA ASP A 235 18.81 -19.77 -15.55
C ASP A 235 19.40 -20.17 -14.20
N GLN A 236 18.67 -19.90 -13.11
CA GLN A 236 19.08 -20.19 -11.74
C GLN A 236 18.25 -21.31 -11.10
N ARG A 237 17.22 -21.82 -11.80
CA ARG A 237 16.41 -22.95 -11.33
C ARG A 237 17.10 -24.27 -11.63
N ALA A 238 16.99 -25.22 -10.70
CA ALA A 238 17.46 -26.58 -10.93
C ALA A 238 16.60 -27.31 -11.99
N SER A 239 15.30 -27.01 -12.04
CA SER A 239 14.39 -27.47 -13.10
C SER A 239 13.15 -26.56 -13.18
N PRO A 240 12.61 -26.29 -14.38
CA PRO A 240 11.32 -25.61 -14.54
C PRO A 240 10.14 -26.33 -13.88
N SER A 241 10.27 -27.62 -13.58
CA SER A 241 9.21 -28.46 -12.99
C SER A 241 9.15 -28.42 -11.47
N LYS A 242 10.18 -27.90 -10.79
CA LYS A 242 10.17 -27.80 -9.33
C LYS A 242 9.18 -26.71 -8.88
N PRO A 243 8.60 -26.81 -7.67
CA PRO A 243 7.90 -25.67 -7.08
C PRO A 243 8.87 -24.52 -6.79
N LEU A 244 8.36 -23.29 -6.76
CA LEU A 244 9.10 -22.06 -6.43
C LEU A 244 8.58 -21.46 -5.13
N ALA A 245 9.44 -21.38 -4.12
CA ALA A 245 9.22 -20.59 -2.92
C ALA A 245 9.94 -19.24 -3.01
N ILE A 246 9.24 -18.17 -2.66
CA ILE A 246 9.79 -16.83 -2.53
C ILE A 246 9.89 -16.47 -1.04
N LEU A 247 11.07 -16.06 -0.59
CA LEU A 247 11.32 -15.58 0.76
C LEU A 247 11.61 -14.07 0.75
N CYS A 248 11.00 -13.34 1.68
CA CYS A 248 11.19 -11.89 1.83
C CYS A 248 11.77 -11.56 3.21
N PRO A 249 13.10 -11.69 3.41
CA PRO A 249 13.73 -11.51 4.73
C PRO A 249 13.80 -10.05 5.18
N GLY A 250 13.61 -9.11 4.25
CA GLY A 250 13.73 -7.68 4.47
C GLY A 250 12.61 -7.03 5.28
N SER A 251 12.95 -5.86 5.82
CA SER A 251 11.99 -4.79 6.14
C SER A 251 12.77 -3.47 6.28
N VAL A 252 12.53 -2.50 5.41
CA VAL A 252 13.21 -1.18 5.42
C VAL A 252 12.77 -0.31 6.60
N ASN A 253 11.46 -0.21 6.83
CA ASN A 253 10.90 0.77 7.78
C ASN A 253 10.86 0.30 9.22
N SER A 254 10.89 -1.01 9.45
CA SER A 254 10.89 -1.59 10.79
C SER A 254 11.72 -2.85 10.77
N ARG A 255 12.99 -2.72 11.17
CA ARG A 255 13.90 -3.85 11.35
C ARG A 255 13.40 -4.80 12.45
N ALA A 256 12.60 -4.31 13.39
CA ALA A 256 11.89 -5.13 14.37
C ALA A 256 10.90 -6.13 13.74
N LYS A 257 10.53 -6.00 12.45
CA LYS A 257 9.74 -7.00 11.73
C LYS A 257 10.57 -8.10 11.08
N ARG A 258 11.90 -7.99 11.03
CA ARG A 258 12.75 -8.97 10.35
C ARG A 258 12.82 -10.23 11.21
N TRP A 259 12.34 -11.35 10.69
CA TRP A 259 12.69 -12.64 11.29
C TRP A 259 14.20 -12.87 11.09
N PRO A 260 14.91 -13.48 12.06
CA PRO A 260 16.37 -13.58 12.01
C PRO A 260 16.87 -14.23 10.71
N ALA A 261 17.99 -13.72 10.17
CA ALA A 261 18.53 -14.16 8.88
C ALA A 261 18.94 -15.64 8.89
N GLU A 262 19.51 -16.11 9.99
CA GLU A 262 19.87 -17.51 10.21
C GLU A 262 18.66 -18.45 10.15
N ARG A 263 17.46 -17.96 10.50
CA ARG A 263 16.23 -18.75 10.42
C ARG A 263 15.66 -18.80 9.01
N TYR A 264 15.76 -17.70 8.27
CA TYR A 264 15.48 -17.71 6.83
C TYR A 264 16.44 -18.64 6.07
N ALA A 265 17.71 -18.70 6.49
CA ALA A 265 18.69 -19.59 5.92
C ALA A 265 18.34 -21.07 6.17
N GLU A 266 18.04 -21.44 7.43
CA GLU A 266 17.62 -22.80 7.77
C GLU A 266 16.31 -23.20 7.07
N LEU A 267 15.36 -22.27 6.93
CA LEU A 267 14.14 -22.48 6.17
C LEU A 267 14.43 -22.72 4.67
N ALA A 268 15.30 -21.90 4.08
CA ALA A 268 15.70 -22.05 2.68
C ALA A 268 16.35 -23.43 2.44
N ASP A 269 17.24 -23.85 3.34
CA ASP A 269 17.87 -25.18 3.27
C ASP A 269 16.82 -26.30 3.30
N LYS A 270 15.90 -26.27 4.28
CA LYS A 270 14.82 -27.28 4.39
C LYS A 270 13.92 -27.33 3.15
N LEU A 271 13.58 -26.19 2.57
CA LEU A 271 12.78 -26.13 1.34
C LEU A 271 13.54 -26.69 0.14
N ILE A 272 14.82 -26.37 0.00
CA ILE A 272 15.68 -26.88 -1.08
C ILE A 272 15.87 -28.39 -0.96
N ASP A 273 16.10 -28.90 0.25
CA ASP A 273 16.18 -30.33 0.56
C ASP A 273 14.86 -31.06 0.23
N ALA A 274 13.72 -30.39 0.39
CA ALA A 274 12.40 -30.87 0.00
C ALA A 274 12.13 -30.78 -1.52
N GLY A 275 13.11 -30.34 -2.32
CA GLY A 275 13.00 -30.26 -3.79
C GLY A 275 12.33 -28.99 -4.31
N ILE A 276 12.23 -27.93 -3.49
CA ILE A 276 11.62 -26.64 -3.84
C ILE A 276 12.74 -25.63 -4.16
N ASP A 277 12.64 -24.94 -5.29
CA ASP A 277 13.57 -23.85 -5.60
C ASP A 277 13.24 -22.62 -4.74
N VAL A 278 14.26 -21.93 -4.22
CA VAL A 278 14.09 -20.78 -3.32
C VAL A 278 14.66 -19.51 -3.92
N ALA A 279 13.88 -18.43 -3.93
CA ALA A 279 14.33 -17.09 -4.31
C ALA A 279 14.16 -16.10 -3.15
N LEU A 280 15.17 -15.26 -2.93
CA LEU A 280 15.12 -14.11 -2.02
C LEU A 280 14.75 -12.85 -2.81
N ILE A 281 13.70 -12.15 -2.39
CA ILE A 281 13.33 -10.85 -2.96
C ILE A 281 13.34 -9.76 -1.89
N GLY A 282 13.58 -8.53 -2.32
CA GLY A 282 13.63 -7.35 -1.46
C GLY A 282 14.08 -6.12 -2.23
N SER A 283 13.97 -4.96 -1.60
CA SER A 283 14.49 -3.72 -2.17
C SER A 283 16.03 -3.69 -2.17
N PRO A 284 16.66 -2.78 -2.94
CA PRO A 284 18.12 -2.60 -2.89
C PRO A 284 18.65 -2.27 -1.48
N ALA A 285 17.83 -1.67 -0.62
CA ALA A 285 18.18 -1.33 0.76
C ALA A 285 18.14 -2.53 1.73
N GLU A 286 17.82 -3.73 1.23
CA GLU A 286 17.70 -4.98 1.99
C GLU A 286 18.66 -6.06 1.46
N ILE A 287 19.62 -5.67 0.63
CA ILE A 287 20.63 -6.60 0.11
C ILE A 287 21.51 -7.15 1.24
N ASP A 288 21.76 -6.36 2.29
CA ASP A 288 22.47 -6.74 3.50
C ASP A 288 21.90 -8.03 4.10
N VAL A 289 20.60 -8.05 4.40
CA VAL A 289 19.96 -9.20 5.04
C VAL A 289 19.89 -10.41 4.11
N SER A 290 19.76 -10.21 2.80
CA SER A 290 19.76 -11.34 1.85
C SER A 290 21.13 -12.01 1.77
N LEU A 291 22.21 -11.23 1.87
CA LEU A 291 23.57 -11.75 1.92
C LEU A 291 23.87 -12.44 3.27
N GLU A 292 23.33 -11.93 4.38
CA GLU A 292 23.39 -12.63 5.67
C GLU A 292 22.72 -14.00 5.61
N VAL A 293 21.53 -14.09 5.00
CA VAL A 293 20.84 -15.38 4.76
C VAL A 293 21.74 -16.33 3.97
N CYS A 294 22.33 -15.89 2.86
CA CYS A 294 23.26 -16.71 2.07
C CYS A 294 24.52 -17.13 2.83
N GLY A 295 24.98 -16.31 3.78
CA GLY A 295 26.15 -16.61 4.62
C GLY A 295 25.90 -17.71 5.65
N PHE A 296 24.65 -17.85 6.12
CA PHE A 296 24.26 -18.92 7.05
C PHE A 296 23.78 -20.20 6.35
N ALA A 297 23.26 -20.09 5.11
CA ALA A 297 22.65 -21.20 4.40
C ALA A 297 23.67 -22.22 3.88
N LYS A 298 23.32 -23.50 3.92
CA LYS A 298 24.11 -24.59 3.33
C LYS A 298 23.91 -24.65 1.81
N HIS A 299 22.70 -24.39 1.35
CA HIS A 299 22.34 -24.24 -0.05
C HIS A 299 22.25 -22.77 -0.44
N GLN A 300 22.53 -22.45 -1.70
CA GLN A 300 22.51 -21.08 -2.19
C GLN A 300 21.15 -20.75 -2.83
N PRO A 301 20.27 -19.97 -2.16
CA PRO A 301 19.04 -19.51 -2.78
C PRO A 301 19.32 -18.44 -3.85
N MET A 302 18.38 -18.27 -4.78
CA MET A 302 18.46 -17.26 -5.83
C MET A 302 18.32 -15.85 -5.23
N VAL A 303 19.36 -15.03 -5.25
CA VAL A 303 19.30 -13.66 -4.72
C VAL A 303 18.79 -12.70 -5.81
N LEU A 304 17.51 -12.34 -5.74
CA LEU A 304 16.86 -11.35 -6.61
C LEU A 304 16.65 -9.99 -5.92
N THR A 305 17.00 -9.89 -4.64
CA THR A 305 16.97 -8.64 -3.86
C THR A 305 17.72 -7.52 -4.58
N GLY A 306 17.03 -6.39 -4.79
CA GLY A 306 17.57 -5.23 -5.50
C GLY A 306 17.75 -5.40 -7.02
N LYS A 307 17.40 -6.57 -7.58
CA LYS A 307 17.51 -6.88 -9.02
C LYS A 307 16.17 -6.86 -9.75
N THR A 308 15.08 -6.56 -9.03
CA THR A 308 13.71 -6.56 -9.56
C THR A 308 13.01 -5.25 -9.22
N SER A 309 12.20 -4.78 -10.16
CA SER A 309 11.22 -3.72 -9.94
C SER A 309 9.99 -4.26 -9.19
N VAL A 310 9.17 -3.37 -8.64
CA VAL A 310 7.90 -3.78 -7.99
C VAL A 310 6.97 -4.50 -8.98
N ALA A 311 6.97 -4.10 -10.25
CA ALA A 311 6.17 -4.75 -11.29
C ALA A 311 6.63 -6.20 -11.55
N GLU A 312 7.93 -6.45 -11.50
CA GLU A 312 8.52 -7.79 -11.60
C GLU A 312 8.29 -8.60 -10.32
N VAL A 313 8.34 -7.98 -9.13
CA VAL A 313 7.99 -8.64 -7.86
C VAL A 313 6.55 -9.15 -7.88
N VAL A 314 5.58 -8.33 -8.33
CA VAL A 314 4.18 -8.76 -8.49
C VAL A 314 4.10 -9.97 -9.45
N ALA A 315 4.83 -9.92 -10.57
CA ALA A 315 4.83 -11.01 -11.53
C ALA A 315 5.52 -12.28 -11.01
N LEU A 316 6.62 -12.16 -10.27
CA LEU A 316 7.34 -13.27 -9.63
C LEU A 316 6.47 -13.96 -8.57
N ILE A 317 5.82 -13.18 -7.70
CA ILE A 317 4.91 -13.73 -6.70
C ILE A 317 3.74 -14.44 -7.40
N SER A 318 3.20 -13.92 -8.51
CA SER A 318 2.08 -14.56 -9.23
C SER A 318 2.39 -15.92 -9.85
N ILE A 319 3.66 -16.31 -9.94
CA ILE A 319 4.11 -17.62 -10.43
C ILE A 319 4.74 -18.49 -9.35
N ALA A 320 4.74 -18.01 -8.09
CA ALA A 320 5.28 -18.77 -6.97
C ALA A 320 4.24 -19.77 -6.45
N ASP A 321 4.74 -20.89 -5.93
CA ASP A 321 3.92 -21.91 -5.26
C ASP A 321 3.81 -21.64 -3.75
N LEU A 322 4.74 -20.84 -3.21
CA LEU A 322 4.77 -20.40 -1.82
C LEU A 322 5.43 -19.03 -1.69
N LEU A 323 4.85 -18.17 -0.86
CA LEU A 323 5.46 -16.94 -0.38
C LEU A 323 5.64 -17.02 1.14
N VAL A 324 6.85 -16.82 1.64
CA VAL A 324 7.11 -16.61 3.08
C VAL A 324 7.72 -15.24 3.28
N THR A 325 7.11 -14.43 4.13
CA THR A 325 7.49 -13.02 4.26
C THR A 325 7.27 -12.52 5.68
N ASN A 326 8.04 -11.50 6.06
CA ASN A 326 7.66 -10.65 7.19
C ASN A 326 6.39 -9.85 6.84
N ASP A 327 5.76 -9.24 7.86
CA ASP A 327 4.65 -8.27 7.69
C ASP A 327 5.09 -6.98 6.93
N THR A 328 5.17 -7.10 5.60
CA THR A 328 5.66 -6.10 4.66
C THR A 328 4.88 -6.16 3.34
N GLY A 329 5.20 -5.28 2.40
CA GLY A 329 4.49 -5.17 1.11
C GLY A 329 4.23 -6.48 0.36
N PRO A 330 5.23 -7.38 0.21
CA PRO A 330 5.03 -8.69 -0.40
C PRO A 330 3.88 -9.52 0.21
N ALA A 331 3.64 -9.44 1.52
CA ALA A 331 2.56 -10.18 2.17
C ALA A 331 1.18 -9.81 1.61
N HIS A 332 0.95 -8.52 1.37
CA HIS A 332 -0.29 -8.05 0.75
C HIS A 332 -0.36 -8.38 -0.74
N ILE A 333 0.77 -8.37 -1.46
CA ILE A 333 0.83 -8.79 -2.86
C ILE A 333 0.44 -10.27 -2.99
N GLY A 334 1.02 -11.15 -2.16
CA GLY A 334 0.70 -12.58 -2.16
C GLY A 334 -0.77 -12.87 -1.88
N ALA A 335 -1.35 -12.18 -0.90
CA ALA A 335 -2.78 -12.27 -0.61
C ALA A 335 -3.64 -11.78 -1.79
N ALA A 336 -3.35 -10.61 -2.35
CA ALA A 336 -4.10 -10.07 -3.49
C ALA A 336 -4.01 -10.93 -4.76
N LEU A 337 -2.92 -11.70 -4.91
CA LEU A 337 -2.72 -12.65 -6.01
C LEU A 337 -3.24 -14.06 -5.70
N GLU A 338 -3.80 -14.29 -4.51
CA GLU A 338 -4.28 -15.60 -4.07
C GLU A 338 -3.19 -16.69 -4.15
N ILE A 339 -1.97 -16.33 -3.72
CA ILE A 339 -0.82 -17.21 -3.61
C ILE A 339 -0.71 -17.73 -2.18
N PRO A 340 -0.39 -19.03 -1.96
CA PRO A 340 -0.11 -19.56 -0.62
C PRO A 340 0.94 -18.72 0.09
N THR A 341 0.54 -17.99 1.13
CA THR A 341 1.35 -16.96 1.76
C THR A 341 1.44 -17.18 3.26
N LEU A 342 2.64 -17.39 3.78
CA LEU A 342 2.92 -17.36 5.22
C LEU A 342 3.53 -16.03 5.62
N VAL A 343 2.96 -15.41 6.66
CA VAL A 343 3.38 -14.10 7.12
C VAL A 343 3.85 -14.16 8.56
N ILE A 344 5.12 -13.87 8.77
CA ILE A 344 5.74 -13.81 10.08
C ILE A 344 5.44 -12.45 10.71
N PHE A 345 4.66 -12.46 11.79
CA PHE A 345 4.22 -11.26 12.51
C PHE A 345 4.83 -11.20 13.91
N GLY A 346 5.36 -10.02 14.27
CA GLY A 346 5.88 -9.74 15.61
C GLY A 346 5.37 -8.42 16.18
N PRO A 347 5.98 -7.28 15.82
CA PRO A 347 5.71 -6.00 16.51
C PRO A 347 4.43 -5.29 16.05
N THR A 348 3.83 -5.69 14.93
CA THR A 348 2.68 -5.01 14.32
C THR A 348 1.36 -5.49 14.86
N ASN A 349 0.35 -4.62 14.88
CA ASN A 349 -1.05 -5.01 15.13
C ASN A 349 -1.64 -5.76 13.91
N PRO A 350 -1.95 -7.07 14.03
CA PRO A 350 -2.50 -7.85 12.92
C PRO A 350 -3.96 -7.49 12.63
N LEU A 351 -4.70 -6.86 13.55
CA LEU A 351 -6.10 -6.48 13.29
C LEU A 351 -6.24 -5.48 12.14
N THR A 352 -5.26 -4.60 11.98
CA THR A 352 -5.32 -3.51 11.00
C THR A 352 -4.62 -3.83 9.69
N THR A 353 -3.69 -4.79 9.67
CA THR A 353 -2.76 -4.98 8.54
C THR A 353 -2.54 -6.44 8.14
N HIS A 354 -3.34 -7.38 8.65
CA HIS A 354 -3.26 -8.76 8.15
C HIS A 354 -3.58 -8.83 6.66
N PRO A 355 -2.85 -9.61 5.86
CA PRO A 355 -3.24 -9.79 4.46
C PRO A 355 -4.61 -10.46 4.35
N LEU A 356 -5.48 -9.87 3.53
CA LEU A 356 -6.86 -10.34 3.32
C LEU A 356 -6.90 -11.39 2.21
N SER A 357 -6.72 -12.66 2.56
CA SER A 357 -6.92 -13.81 1.67
C SER A 357 -7.11 -15.08 2.49
N SER A 358 -7.89 -16.02 1.96
CA SER A 358 -8.03 -17.36 2.58
C SER A 358 -6.78 -18.24 2.39
N LYS A 359 -5.88 -17.85 1.48
CA LYS A 359 -4.59 -18.50 1.23
C LYS A 359 -3.42 -17.82 1.95
N ALA A 360 -3.70 -16.80 2.77
CA ALA A 360 -2.72 -16.16 3.62
C ALA A 360 -2.88 -16.62 5.06
N GLU A 361 -1.79 -17.02 5.69
CA GLU A 361 -1.75 -17.45 7.08
C GLU A 361 -0.72 -16.64 7.87
N ILE A 362 -1.11 -16.15 9.05
CA ILE A 362 -0.22 -15.42 9.96
C ILE A 362 0.37 -16.38 10.99
N ILE A 363 1.70 -16.34 11.12
CA ILE A 363 2.43 -17.02 12.19
C ILE A 363 2.90 -15.95 13.19
N ARG A 364 2.50 -16.09 14.45
CA ARG A 364 2.83 -15.13 15.51
C ARG A 364 2.83 -15.78 16.89
N HIS A 365 3.75 -15.35 17.74
CA HIS A 365 3.81 -15.67 19.18
C HIS A 365 4.01 -14.37 19.97
N PRO A 366 2.92 -13.64 20.30
CA PRO A 366 3.04 -12.30 20.86
C PRO A 366 3.51 -12.34 22.33
N PRO A 367 4.62 -11.67 22.68
CA PRO A 367 4.97 -11.38 24.08
C PRO A 367 4.15 -10.20 24.62
N ASP A 368 4.26 -9.92 25.93
CA ASP A 368 3.58 -8.80 26.59
C ASP A 368 3.87 -7.43 25.96
N CYS A 369 5.04 -7.25 25.33
CA CYS A 369 5.39 -5.99 24.67
C CYS A 369 4.76 -5.82 23.28
N ALA A 370 4.11 -6.84 22.71
CA ALA A 370 3.52 -6.78 21.38
C ALA A 370 2.00 -6.48 21.42
N PRO A 371 1.48 -5.63 20.53
CA PRO A 371 2.17 -4.92 19.45
C PRO A 371 2.87 -3.64 19.96
N CYS A 372 4.18 -3.50 19.69
CA CYS A 372 4.94 -2.29 20.07
C CYS A 372 5.06 -1.25 18.94
N MET A 373 4.84 -1.65 17.68
CA MET A 373 4.96 -0.82 16.48
C MET A 373 6.34 -0.13 16.30
N LEU A 374 7.39 -0.59 17.00
CA LEU A 374 8.71 0.03 16.97
C LEU A 374 9.45 -0.25 15.65
N ARG A 375 10.33 0.68 15.26
CA ARG A 375 11.23 0.50 14.12
C ARG A 375 12.33 -0.52 14.43
N ASP A 376 12.90 -0.43 15.61
CA ASP A 376 13.99 -1.27 16.11
C ASP A 376 13.56 -1.89 17.43
N CYS A 377 13.89 -3.17 17.63
CA CYS A 377 13.62 -3.83 18.90
C CYS A 377 14.69 -3.40 19.91
N PRO A 378 14.33 -2.83 21.08
CA PRO A 378 15.30 -2.41 22.08
C PRO A 378 15.73 -3.54 23.04
N ILE A 379 15.21 -4.76 22.83
CA ILE A 379 15.43 -5.92 23.71
C ILE A 379 15.92 -7.13 22.89
N ASP A 380 15.34 -8.31 23.07
CA ASP A 380 15.80 -9.60 22.55
C ASP A 380 15.02 -10.13 21.33
N HIS A 381 14.15 -9.30 20.75
CA HIS A 381 13.35 -9.65 19.57
C HIS A 381 12.46 -10.90 19.76
N ARG A 382 12.08 -11.23 21.01
CA ARG A 382 11.34 -12.45 21.38
C ARG A 382 10.06 -12.71 20.58
N CYS A 383 9.39 -11.68 20.09
CA CYS A 383 8.20 -11.84 19.24
C CYS A 383 8.52 -12.52 17.89
N MET A 384 9.72 -12.33 17.36
CA MET A 384 10.19 -12.97 16.13
C MET A 384 10.97 -14.24 16.45
N THR A 385 11.80 -14.25 17.50
CA THR A 385 12.61 -15.41 17.87
C THR A 385 11.80 -16.53 18.55
N ALA A 386 10.56 -16.30 18.95
CA ALA A 386 9.66 -17.38 19.38
C ALA A 386 9.15 -18.24 18.21
N ILE A 387 9.14 -17.72 16.97
CA ILE A 387 8.62 -18.42 15.79
C ILE A 387 9.70 -19.34 15.22
N SER A 388 9.59 -20.65 15.42
CA SER A 388 10.62 -21.61 15.04
C SER A 388 10.65 -21.89 13.54
N VAL A 389 11.81 -22.29 13.01
CA VAL A 389 11.95 -22.67 11.60
C VAL A 389 11.10 -23.90 11.28
N GLU A 390 11.07 -24.86 12.19
CA GLU A 390 10.27 -26.08 12.02
C GLU A 390 8.77 -25.76 11.91
N GLU A 391 8.25 -24.85 12.73
CA GLU A 391 6.85 -24.40 12.62
C GLU A 391 6.56 -23.78 11.25
N VAL A 392 7.44 -22.89 10.76
CA VAL A 392 7.25 -22.24 9.46
C VAL A 392 7.32 -23.26 8.33
N PHE A 393 8.27 -24.19 8.38
CA PHE A 393 8.43 -25.24 7.37
C PHE A 393 7.22 -26.17 7.31
N GLN A 394 6.73 -26.67 8.46
CA GLN A 394 5.56 -27.55 8.48
C GLN A 394 4.30 -26.85 7.96
N ARG A 395 4.08 -25.58 8.33
CA ARG A 395 2.98 -24.78 7.79
C ARG A 395 3.15 -24.51 6.29
N ALA A 396 4.38 -24.34 5.81
CA ALA A 396 4.69 -24.11 4.40
C ALA A 396 4.31 -25.32 3.55
N MET A 397 4.71 -26.51 3.97
CA MET A 397 4.32 -27.75 3.28
C MET A 397 2.80 -27.95 3.30
N ALA A 398 2.16 -27.73 4.46
CA ALA A 398 0.72 -27.91 4.60
C ALA A 398 -0.12 -26.95 3.73
N ILE A 399 0.30 -25.69 3.58
CA ILE A 399 -0.43 -24.71 2.76
C ILE A 399 -0.25 -24.97 1.25
N MET A 400 0.93 -25.46 0.84
CA MET A 400 1.19 -25.89 -0.53
C MET A 400 0.37 -27.12 -0.93
N GLU A 401 0.25 -28.11 -0.03
CA GLU A 401 -0.54 -29.33 -0.26
C GLU A 401 -2.03 -29.03 -0.42
N LYS A 402 -2.61 -28.20 0.47
CA LYS A 402 -4.03 -27.78 0.38
C LYS A 402 -4.35 -27.13 -0.96
N THR A 403 -3.42 -26.33 -1.48
CA THR A 403 -3.61 -25.61 -2.74
C THR A 403 -3.51 -26.55 -3.94
N SER A 404 -2.60 -27.52 -3.89
CA SER A 404 -2.46 -28.54 -4.93
C SER A 404 -3.73 -29.40 -5.03
N ALA A 405 -4.32 -29.77 -3.89
CA ALA A 405 -5.56 -30.56 -3.85
C ALA A 405 -6.78 -29.83 -4.43
N GLN A 406 -6.85 -28.50 -4.32
CA GLN A 406 -7.94 -27.68 -4.86
C GLN A 406 -7.87 -27.46 -6.39
N VAL A 407 -6.73 -27.74 -7.03
CA VAL A 407 -6.57 -27.60 -8.49
C VAL A 407 -6.97 -28.89 -9.23
N PHE A 408 -7.00 -30.03 -8.53
CA PHE A 408 -7.30 -31.35 -9.10
C PHE A 408 -8.66 -31.93 -8.69
N GLY A 409 -9.47 -31.19 -7.93
CA GLY A 409 -10.86 -31.55 -7.58
C GLY A 409 -11.82 -30.49 -8.08
#